data_AF-A0A4Y4G427-F1
#
_entry.id   AF-A0A4Y4G427-F1
#
_cell.length_a   1.000
_cell.length_b   1.000
_cell.length_c   1.000
_cell.angle_alpha   90.00
_cell.angle_beta   90.00
_cell.angle_gamma   90.00
#
_symmetry.space_group_name_H-M   'P 1'
#
loop_
_entity.id
_entity.type
_entity.pdbx_description
1 polymer ?
#
loop_
_entity_poly.entity_id
_entity_poly.type
_entity_poly.pdbx_seq_one_letter_code
_entity_poly.pdbx_strand_id
1 'polypeptide(L)'
;MEIYNLIKSKRIVLGLTQDDVADRLNVTRQAIQNWENNKRAIPNNLIAKYFEILDLNATEILSLFGFLSNDNLMIEEIDYSKKGIEEFQAYENAEVLMNFPTLYLGVGKQRNKYTNSIKQLAYVGEASSIVRRTNEHLNAGNDKLNEIKADADNKKETLYIVGHSKFNKSATLELEQMFMDSLLGDPRFSKIYNGRNNGLSLDFYERNAYRGAVFPEIWEQLRQKDVVSSLTEVHNSALFANSPFKSLSPKQLEAKELITQKISETLNKTSDNAVIKIEGLAGSGKTVLMSQLFYDFWKNPVKVTETDGITTHKSSVALLVRHEQQRRTYEQIAKKLNMGQNVVMDVSTFINKGKKVDVLLVDEAHLLWSGNYSRAKSETWEPELMALHKLAKTLVLIYDPNQLVSARSKVEDNDQLVDILNGDKTITINLDKQWRINANQQTIEWIQSLAHFDKNSLVTTPKDKGYEIKFFDDASAFRKAIEIKNQNNGLSRMVATYDWKYSQGSRPKDGNLFWNVTFGDEVMPWNLELPEVKAAQKSKFLGKRLIVALMKSEVTLQSKVSI
;
A
#
# COMPACT_ATOMS: atom_id res chain seq x y z
N MET A 1 17.03 6.28 29.11
CA MET A 1 18.51 6.22 29.19
C MET A 1 19.05 7.61 28.89
N GLU A 2 19.92 8.17 29.73
CA GLU A 2 20.42 9.54 29.53
C GLU A 2 21.45 9.60 28.40
N ILE A 3 21.39 10.64 27.56
CA ILE A 3 22.15 10.81 26.31
C ILE A 3 23.66 10.54 26.46
N TYR A 4 24.26 10.99 27.55
CA TYR A 4 25.69 10.85 27.79
C TYR A 4 26.12 9.39 28.03
N ASN A 5 25.25 8.56 28.60
CA ASN A 5 25.53 7.14 28.80
C ASN A 5 25.51 6.38 27.46
N LEU A 6 24.54 6.72 26.59
CA LEU A 6 24.39 6.08 25.30
C LEU A 6 25.54 6.43 24.35
N ILE A 7 25.91 7.71 24.24
CA ILE A 7 27.01 8.12 23.35
C ILE A 7 28.34 7.49 23.80
N LYS A 8 28.57 7.40 25.12
CA LYS A 8 29.77 6.78 25.70
C LYS A 8 29.82 5.28 25.43
N SER A 9 28.71 4.57 25.63
CA SER A 9 28.65 3.12 25.36
C SER A 9 28.83 2.82 23.88
N LYS A 10 28.15 3.57 22.99
CA LYS A 10 28.26 3.42 21.53
C LYS A 10 29.66 3.66 21.02
N ARG A 11 30.31 4.73 21.47
CA ARG A 11 31.70 5.01 21.12
C ARG A 11 32.62 3.84 21.47
N ILE A 12 32.46 3.28 22.67
CA ILE A 12 33.25 2.13 23.15
C ILE A 12 32.98 0.88 22.30
N VAL A 13 31.71 0.59 21.97
CA VAL A 13 31.32 -0.55 21.13
C VAL A 13 31.92 -0.45 19.73
N LEU A 14 31.98 0.75 19.15
CA LEU A 14 32.60 1.01 17.85
C LEU A 14 34.14 1.05 17.88
N GLY A 15 34.75 0.87 19.05
CA GLY A 15 36.21 0.90 19.21
C GLY A 15 36.83 2.29 18.99
N LEU A 16 36.04 3.36 19.04
CA LEU A 16 36.51 4.73 18.83
C LEU A 16 37.08 5.31 20.12
N THR A 17 38.20 6.02 20.04
CA THR A 17 38.71 6.84 21.14
C THR A 17 37.97 8.17 21.22
N GLN A 18 38.12 8.90 22.34
CA GLN A 18 37.56 10.25 22.45
C GLN A 18 38.22 11.22 21.44
N ASP A 19 39.48 10.98 21.11
CA ASP A 19 40.23 11.76 20.12
C ASP A 19 39.69 11.51 18.70
N ASP A 20 39.41 10.26 18.31
CA ASP A 20 38.84 9.94 17.00
C ASP A 20 37.50 10.66 16.74
N VAL A 21 36.67 10.72 17.77
CA VAL A 21 35.38 11.43 17.72
C VAL A 21 35.59 12.94 17.68
N ALA A 22 36.52 13.46 18.48
CA ALA A 22 36.85 14.87 18.55
C ALA A 22 37.31 15.41 17.18
N ASP A 23 38.20 14.66 16.50
CA ASP A 23 38.70 15.00 15.17
C ASP A 23 37.58 15.04 14.13
N ARG A 24 36.70 14.03 14.12
CA ARG A 24 35.56 13.97 13.18
C ARG A 24 34.55 15.09 13.41
N LEU A 25 34.36 15.52 14.65
CA LEU A 25 33.48 16.62 15.03
C LEU A 25 34.15 17.99 14.94
N ASN A 26 35.46 18.06 14.73
CA ASN A 26 36.27 19.28 14.78
C ASN A 26 36.12 20.01 16.13
N VAL A 27 36.26 19.27 17.23
CA VAL A 27 36.22 19.77 18.62
C VAL A 27 37.39 19.21 19.42
N THR A 28 37.55 19.64 20.69
CA THR A 28 38.61 19.09 21.54
C THR A 28 38.17 17.78 22.20
N ARG A 29 39.12 16.87 22.47
CA ARG A 29 38.91 15.67 23.30
C ARG A 29 38.23 15.98 24.63
N GLN A 30 38.61 17.11 25.25
CA GLN A 30 38.00 17.58 26.51
C GLN A 30 36.50 17.88 26.36
N ALA A 31 36.06 18.37 25.19
CA ALA A 31 34.63 18.58 24.91
C ALA A 31 33.88 17.23 24.90
N ILE A 32 34.42 16.22 24.21
CA ILE A 32 33.86 14.86 24.19
C ILE A 32 33.75 14.29 25.61
N GLN A 33 34.83 14.38 26.39
CA GLN A 33 34.85 13.91 27.78
C GLN A 33 33.82 14.65 28.65
N ASN A 34 33.61 15.94 28.44
CA ASN A 34 32.63 16.71 29.20
C ASN A 34 31.20 16.30 28.85
N TRP A 35 30.91 15.99 27.58
CA TRP A 35 29.61 15.49 27.14
C TRP A 35 29.32 14.09 27.69
N GLU A 36 30.30 13.18 27.63
CA GLU A 36 30.15 11.79 28.12
C GLU A 36 30.00 11.66 29.63
N ASN A 37 30.42 12.67 30.40
CA ASN A 37 30.30 12.69 31.86
C ASN A 37 29.23 13.68 32.34
N ASN A 38 28.32 14.10 31.46
CA ASN A 38 27.23 15.03 31.76
C ASN A 38 27.69 16.37 32.39
N LYS A 39 28.91 16.83 32.10
CA LYS A 39 29.44 18.11 32.61
C LYS A 39 28.99 19.30 31.77
N ARG A 40 28.71 19.07 30.49
CA ARG A 40 28.18 20.07 29.53
C ARG A 40 27.25 19.39 28.54
N ALA A 41 26.23 20.12 28.07
CA ALA A 41 25.39 19.67 26.97
C ALA A 41 26.16 19.68 25.64
N ILE A 42 25.76 18.80 24.73
CA ILE A 42 26.25 18.79 23.35
C ILE A 42 25.62 19.98 22.62
N PRO A 43 26.40 20.80 21.89
CA PRO A 43 25.84 21.87 21.06
C PRO A 43 24.87 21.32 20.02
N ASN A 44 23.69 21.95 19.86
CA ASN A 44 22.62 21.47 18.97
C ASN A 44 23.08 21.21 17.52
N ASN A 45 23.98 22.05 17.01
CA ASN A 45 24.53 21.92 15.66
C ASN A 45 25.49 20.72 15.49
N LEU A 46 25.95 20.11 16.59
CA LEU A 46 26.86 18.96 16.57
C LEU A 46 26.16 17.64 16.87
N ILE A 47 24.95 17.65 17.45
CA ILE A 47 24.22 16.44 17.87
C ILE A 47 24.04 15.46 16.71
N ALA A 48 23.52 15.93 15.56
CA ALA A 48 23.23 15.06 14.43
C ALA A 48 24.51 14.38 13.88
N LYS A 49 25.59 15.16 13.71
CA LYS A 49 26.88 14.65 13.24
C LYS A 49 27.50 13.69 14.25
N TYR A 50 27.31 13.93 15.54
CA TYR A 50 27.79 13.04 16.59
C TYR A 50 27.03 11.71 16.56
N PHE A 51 25.71 11.76 16.38
CA PHE A 51 24.90 10.54 16.22
C PHE A 51 25.28 9.74 14.97
N GLU A 52 25.56 10.42 13.86
CA GLU A 52 26.06 9.78 12.63
C GLU A 52 27.41 9.09 12.83
N ILE A 53 28.37 9.74 13.52
CA ILE A 53 29.68 9.15 13.83
C ILE A 53 29.56 7.88 14.69
N LEU A 54 28.57 7.86 15.59
CA LEU A 54 28.33 6.77 16.51
C LEU A 54 27.38 5.69 15.98
N ASP A 55 26.99 5.79 14.70
CA ASP A 55 26.07 4.85 14.05
C ASP A 55 24.82 4.58 14.90
N LEU A 56 24.27 5.66 15.47
CA LEU A 56 23.05 5.62 16.28
C LEU A 56 21.85 5.47 15.34
N ASN A 57 21.06 4.42 15.55
CA ASN A 57 19.84 4.22 14.77
C ASN A 57 18.68 5.07 15.32
N ALA A 58 17.62 5.20 14.51
CA ALA A 58 16.46 6.04 14.86
C ALA A 58 15.80 5.62 16.19
N THR A 59 15.71 4.32 16.46
CA THR A 59 15.15 3.77 17.71
C THR A 59 15.95 4.26 18.91
N GLU A 60 17.27 4.14 18.87
CA GLU A 60 18.16 4.57 19.94
C GLU A 60 18.06 6.07 20.22
N ILE A 61 18.01 6.89 19.16
CA ILE A 61 17.84 8.33 19.25
C ILE A 61 16.48 8.66 19.89
N LEU A 62 15.41 8.01 19.46
CA LEU A 62 14.06 8.30 19.98
C LEU A 62 13.87 7.82 21.41
N SER A 63 14.52 6.72 21.81
CA SER A 63 14.60 6.32 23.21
C SER A 63 15.27 7.39 24.09
N LEU A 64 16.24 8.15 23.58
CA LEU A 64 16.85 9.28 24.33
C LEU A 64 15.87 10.41 24.60
N PHE A 65 14.98 10.69 23.64
CA PHE A 65 13.96 11.74 23.75
C PHE A 65 12.67 11.26 24.43
N GLY A 66 12.72 10.09 25.08
CA GLY A 66 11.60 9.51 25.83
C GLY A 66 10.43 9.08 24.94
N PHE A 67 10.64 8.82 23.65
CA PHE A 67 9.57 8.33 22.77
C PHE A 67 9.29 6.83 22.87
N LEU A 68 10.24 6.07 23.41
CA LEU A 68 10.19 4.60 23.44
C LEU A 68 10.53 4.03 24.82
N SER A 69 10.54 4.85 25.88
CA SER A 69 10.71 4.33 27.23
C SER A 69 9.45 3.59 27.68
N ASN A 70 9.60 2.49 28.42
CA ASN A 70 8.47 1.65 28.88
C ASN A 70 7.41 2.44 29.67
N ASP A 71 7.81 3.49 30.40
CA ASP A 71 6.86 4.33 31.13
C ASP A 71 6.01 5.23 30.21
N ASN A 72 6.43 5.39 28.95
CA ASN A 72 5.79 6.27 27.98
C ASN A 72 4.95 5.54 26.93
N LEU A 73 5.16 4.24 26.69
CA LEU A 73 4.35 3.45 25.76
C LEU A 73 3.82 2.21 26.47
N MET A 74 2.50 2.05 26.54
CA MET A 74 1.84 0.93 27.21
C MET A 74 0.82 0.27 26.29
N ILE A 75 0.78 -1.07 26.32
CA ILE A 75 -0.24 -1.86 25.62
C ILE A 75 -0.91 -2.80 26.62
N GLU A 76 -2.14 -2.47 26.99
CA GLU A 76 -2.96 -3.29 27.87
C GLU A 76 -3.95 -4.15 27.08
N GLU A 77 -4.12 -5.38 27.53
CA GLU A 77 -5.03 -6.36 26.93
C GLU A 77 -6.19 -6.61 27.88
N ILE A 78 -7.43 -6.34 27.44
CA ILE A 78 -8.63 -6.57 28.24
C ILE A 78 -9.69 -7.34 27.47
N ASP A 79 -10.56 -8.05 28.18
CA ASP A 79 -11.77 -8.61 27.59
C ASP A 79 -12.73 -7.47 27.20
N TYR A 80 -13.26 -7.50 25.97
CA TYR A 80 -14.24 -6.50 25.54
C TYR A 80 -15.62 -6.79 26.17
N SER A 81 -15.77 -6.32 27.42
CA SER A 81 -16.98 -6.45 28.22
C SER A 81 -17.09 -5.34 29.27
N LYS A 82 -18.28 -5.17 29.86
CA LYS A 82 -18.49 -4.22 30.98
C LYS A 82 -17.55 -4.52 32.14
N LYS A 83 -17.43 -5.80 32.50
CA LYS A 83 -16.52 -6.24 33.56
C LYS A 83 -15.05 -5.93 33.22
N GLY A 84 -14.62 -6.23 32.00
CA GLY A 84 -13.23 -5.97 31.58
C GLY A 84 -12.86 -4.49 31.63
N ILE A 85 -13.77 -3.59 31.22
CA ILE A 85 -13.51 -2.14 31.29
C ILE A 85 -13.59 -1.58 32.72
N GLU A 86 -14.44 -2.16 33.59
CA GLU A 86 -14.49 -1.81 35.02
C GLU A 86 -13.20 -2.23 35.74
N GLU A 87 -12.69 -3.43 35.48
CA GLU A 87 -11.40 -3.92 36.01
C GLU A 87 -10.24 -3.06 35.51
N PHE A 88 -10.26 -2.68 34.22
CA PHE A 88 -9.29 -1.73 33.66
C PHE A 88 -9.33 -0.36 34.34
N GLN A 89 -10.53 0.14 34.67
CA GLN A 89 -10.69 1.43 35.33
C GLN A 89 -10.12 1.44 36.75
N ALA A 90 -10.17 0.30 37.45
CA ALA A 90 -9.64 0.14 38.80
C ALA A 90 -8.10 -0.07 38.83
N TYR A 91 -7.44 -0.13 37.68
CA TYR A 91 -6.00 -0.38 37.58
C TYR A 91 -5.17 0.84 38.01
N GLU A 92 -4.47 0.73 39.15
CA GLU A 92 -3.75 1.84 39.79
C GLU A 92 -2.63 2.49 38.94
N ASN A 93 -2.14 1.83 37.89
CA ASN A 93 -1.03 2.31 37.04
C ASN A 93 -1.45 2.74 35.62
N ALA A 94 -2.71 3.10 35.38
CA ALA A 94 -3.22 3.41 34.05
C ALA A 94 -3.13 4.89 33.61
N GLU A 95 -2.30 5.72 34.27
CA GLU A 95 -2.29 7.17 34.03
C GLU A 95 -2.09 7.52 32.55
N VAL A 96 -1.14 6.85 31.88
CA VAL A 96 -0.87 7.05 30.44
C VAL A 96 -2.03 6.59 29.54
N LEU A 97 -2.77 5.57 29.96
CA LEU A 97 -3.89 5.00 29.19
C LEU A 97 -5.21 5.74 29.41
N MET A 98 -5.31 6.54 30.47
CA MET A 98 -6.54 7.28 30.83
C MET A 98 -6.45 8.78 30.61
N ASN A 99 -5.26 9.38 30.75
CA ASN A 99 -5.09 10.84 30.68
C ASN A 99 -4.74 11.36 29.28
N PHE A 100 -4.35 10.48 28.36
CA PHE A 100 -4.02 10.83 26.98
C PHE A 100 -4.97 10.15 26.00
N PRO A 101 -5.15 10.71 24.78
CA PRO A 101 -5.77 9.98 23.69
C PRO A 101 -5.11 8.63 23.49
N THR A 102 -5.91 7.61 23.20
CA THR A 102 -5.47 6.22 23.03
C THR A 102 -5.82 5.72 21.65
N LEU A 103 -5.02 4.80 21.15
CA LEU A 103 -5.35 3.92 20.03
C LEU A 103 -5.84 2.60 20.62
N TYR A 104 -6.85 1.97 20.03
CA TYR A 104 -7.27 0.63 20.44
C TYR A 104 -7.55 -0.28 19.24
N LEU A 105 -7.33 -1.58 19.46
CA LEU A 105 -7.54 -2.64 18.49
C LEU A 105 -8.45 -3.72 19.11
N GLY A 106 -9.68 -3.82 18.60
CA GLY A 106 -10.58 -4.94 18.88
C GLY A 106 -10.22 -6.13 17.99
N VAL A 107 -9.99 -7.30 18.59
CA VAL A 107 -9.62 -8.54 17.89
C VAL A 107 -10.57 -9.66 18.25
N GLY A 108 -11.32 -10.12 17.24
CA GLY A 108 -12.07 -11.37 17.28
C GLY A 108 -11.30 -12.50 16.57
N LYS A 109 -11.46 -13.74 17.03
CA LYS A 109 -10.92 -14.94 16.35
C LYS A 109 -12.05 -15.75 15.75
N GLN A 110 -11.91 -16.20 14.51
CA GLN A 110 -12.89 -17.00 13.78
C GLN A 110 -12.21 -18.19 13.10
N ARG A 111 -12.68 -19.40 13.37
CA ARG A 111 -12.21 -20.62 12.73
C ARG A 111 -12.89 -20.82 11.37
N ASN A 112 -12.08 -20.95 10.33
CA ASN A 112 -12.58 -21.35 9.03
C ASN A 112 -12.96 -22.84 9.04
N LYS A 113 -14.24 -23.13 8.80
CA LYS A 113 -14.80 -24.50 8.84
C LYS A 113 -14.18 -25.46 7.81
N TYR A 114 -13.65 -24.95 6.70
CA TYR A 114 -13.12 -25.77 5.61
C TYR A 114 -11.62 -26.02 5.73
N THR A 115 -10.86 -25.01 6.18
CA THR A 115 -9.39 -25.10 6.27
C THR A 115 -8.90 -25.36 7.68
N ASN A 116 -9.78 -25.33 8.69
CA ASN A 116 -9.45 -25.33 10.13
C ASN A 116 -8.49 -24.22 10.59
N SER A 117 -8.13 -23.29 9.70
CA SER A 117 -7.27 -22.15 10.03
C SER A 117 -8.06 -21.12 10.83
N ILE A 118 -7.47 -20.62 11.90
CA ILE A 118 -8.00 -19.48 12.65
C ILE A 118 -7.61 -18.19 11.92
N LYS A 119 -8.58 -17.31 11.73
CA LYS A 119 -8.37 -15.95 11.21
C LYS A 119 -8.90 -14.93 12.20
N GLN A 120 -8.34 -13.73 12.12
CA GLN A 120 -8.71 -12.63 12.99
C GLN A 120 -9.63 -11.64 12.27
N LEU A 121 -10.49 -11.02 13.07
CA LEU A 121 -11.37 -9.91 12.73
C LEU A 121 -10.82 -8.68 13.47
N ALA A 122 -10.79 -7.52 12.82
CA ALA A 122 -10.23 -6.31 13.42
C ALA A 122 -11.19 -5.12 13.40
N TYR A 123 -11.15 -4.36 14.50
CA TYR A 123 -11.62 -2.99 14.58
C TYR A 123 -10.49 -2.14 15.13
N VAL A 124 -10.14 -1.07 14.43
CA VAL A 124 -9.20 -0.07 14.91
C VAL A 124 -9.98 1.18 15.31
N GLY A 125 -9.58 1.85 16.37
CA GLY A 125 -10.13 3.17 16.65
C GLY A 125 -9.22 3.97 17.54
N GLU A 126 -9.53 5.25 17.66
CA GLU A 126 -8.94 6.12 18.66
C GLU A 126 -10.00 6.68 19.60
N ALA A 127 -9.59 7.04 20.81
CA ALA A 127 -10.45 7.61 21.81
C ALA A 127 -9.72 8.67 22.64
N SER A 128 -10.37 9.80 22.89
CA SER A 128 -9.89 10.73 23.93
C SER A 128 -10.11 10.21 25.35
N SER A 129 -11.07 9.30 25.54
CA SER A 129 -11.29 8.55 26.78
C SER A 129 -11.70 7.13 26.42
N ILE A 130 -10.80 6.18 26.64
CA ILE A 130 -11.03 4.78 26.26
C ILE A 130 -12.19 4.15 27.04
N VAL A 131 -12.33 4.47 28.33
CA VAL A 131 -13.41 3.96 29.19
C VAL A 131 -14.78 4.42 28.69
N ARG A 132 -14.93 5.74 28.43
CA ARG A 132 -16.20 6.27 27.91
C ARG A 132 -16.50 5.68 26.53
N ARG A 133 -15.50 5.64 25.64
CA ARG A 133 -15.67 5.15 24.27
C ARG A 133 -16.06 3.67 24.23
N THR A 134 -15.43 2.84 25.04
CA THR A 134 -15.75 1.41 25.15
C THR A 134 -17.17 1.20 25.65
N ASN A 135 -17.61 1.97 26.64
CA ASN A 135 -19.00 1.93 27.12
C ASN A 135 -20.01 2.40 26.06
N GLU A 136 -19.68 3.43 25.25
CA GLU A 136 -20.51 3.84 24.11
C GLU A 136 -20.69 2.68 23.12
N HIS A 137 -19.60 1.99 22.76
CA HIS A 137 -19.66 0.83 21.88
C HIS A 137 -20.53 -0.28 22.48
N LEU A 138 -20.28 -0.69 23.73
CA LEU A 138 -21.01 -1.78 24.40
C LEU A 138 -22.53 -1.53 24.51
N ASN A 139 -22.95 -0.26 24.60
CA ASN A 139 -24.36 0.10 24.75
C ASN A 139 -25.05 0.42 23.40
N ALA A 140 -24.30 0.51 22.29
CA ALA A 140 -24.84 0.83 20.99
C ALA A 140 -25.37 -0.42 20.25
N GLY A 141 -26.61 -0.35 19.74
CA GLY A 141 -27.28 -1.48 19.09
C GLY A 141 -26.71 -1.87 17.71
N ASN A 142 -26.27 -0.87 16.92
CA ASN A 142 -25.67 -1.06 15.60
C ASN A 142 -24.22 -0.56 15.61
N ASP A 143 -23.37 -1.27 16.34
CA ASP A 143 -21.96 -0.92 16.49
C ASP A 143 -21.03 -1.95 15.87
N LYS A 144 -20.04 -1.45 15.14
CA LYS A 144 -19.09 -2.26 14.37
C LYS A 144 -18.12 -3.08 15.22
N LEU A 145 -17.79 -2.61 16.43
CA LEU A 145 -16.98 -3.37 17.37
C LEU A 145 -17.83 -4.52 17.94
N ASN A 146 -19.09 -4.25 18.29
CA ASN A 146 -20.02 -5.31 18.69
C ASN A 146 -20.28 -6.35 17.58
N GLU A 147 -20.28 -5.94 16.30
CA GLU A 147 -20.37 -6.87 15.17
C GLU A 147 -19.19 -7.84 15.11
N ILE A 148 -17.96 -7.43 15.49
CA ILE A 148 -16.81 -8.33 15.59
C ILE A 148 -17.06 -9.39 16.63
N LYS A 149 -17.47 -8.97 17.83
CA LYS A 149 -17.82 -9.89 18.90
C LYS A 149 -18.90 -10.88 18.45
N ALA A 150 -19.88 -10.45 17.67
CA ALA A 150 -20.93 -11.33 17.16
C ALA A 150 -20.41 -12.36 16.14
N ASP A 151 -19.50 -11.96 15.26
CA ASP A 151 -18.93 -12.81 14.19
C ASP A 151 -17.78 -13.70 14.69
N ALA A 152 -17.18 -13.39 15.85
CA ALA A 152 -16.10 -14.15 16.46
C ALA A 152 -16.58 -15.45 17.12
N ASP A 153 -15.70 -16.46 17.15
CA ASP A 153 -15.95 -17.72 17.82
C ASP A 153 -16.21 -17.48 19.33
N ASN A 154 -17.21 -18.17 19.87
CA ASN A 154 -17.64 -18.07 21.28
C ASN A 154 -18.09 -16.66 21.71
N LYS A 155 -18.34 -15.75 20.77
CA LYS A 155 -18.70 -14.35 21.03
C LYS A 155 -17.68 -13.62 21.92
N LYS A 156 -16.40 -13.92 21.72
CA LYS A 156 -15.28 -13.32 22.46
C LYS A 156 -14.50 -12.36 21.58
N GLU A 157 -14.11 -11.25 22.19
CA GLU A 157 -13.29 -10.22 21.57
C GLU A 157 -12.33 -9.66 22.62
N THR A 158 -11.08 -9.51 22.21
CA THR A 158 -10.03 -8.89 23.02
C THR A 158 -9.84 -7.45 22.57
N LEU A 159 -9.75 -6.53 23.53
CA LEU A 159 -9.43 -5.13 23.27
C LEU A 159 -7.99 -4.85 23.69
N TYR A 160 -7.12 -4.52 22.73
CA TYR A 160 -5.77 -4.04 22.98
C TYR A 160 -5.80 -2.51 23.04
N ILE A 161 -5.49 -1.91 24.18
CA ILE A 161 -5.46 -0.47 24.41
C ILE A 161 -4.01 -0.02 24.38
N VAL A 162 -3.69 0.88 23.47
CA VAL A 162 -2.36 1.46 23.28
C VAL A 162 -2.38 2.90 23.77
N GLY A 163 -1.64 3.16 24.84
CA GLY A 163 -1.46 4.49 25.42
C GLY A 163 -0.02 4.95 25.26
N HIS A 164 0.16 6.25 25.06
CA HIS A 164 1.48 6.86 25.11
C HIS A 164 1.42 8.26 25.70
N SER A 165 2.38 8.64 26.55
CA SER A 165 2.36 9.90 27.31
C SER A 165 2.45 11.17 26.43
N LYS A 166 2.88 11.02 25.19
CA LYS A 166 2.89 12.09 24.17
C LYS A 166 1.73 12.04 23.17
N PHE A 167 0.84 11.04 23.25
CA PHE A 167 -0.26 10.96 22.29
C PHE A 167 -1.14 12.19 22.35
N ASN A 168 -1.43 12.70 21.16
CA ASN A 168 -2.41 13.74 20.92
C ASN A 168 -3.38 13.24 19.84
N LYS A 169 -4.41 14.03 19.55
CA LYS A 169 -5.44 13.63 18.59
C LYS A 169 -4.87 13.35 17.20
N SER A 170 -3.98 14.20 16.70
CA SER A 170 -3.37 14.02 15.38
C SER A 170 -2.50 12.76 15.32
N ALA A 171 -1.74 12.47 16.38
CA ALA A 171 -0.92 11.26 16.48
C ALA A 171 -1.77 9.99 16.48
N THR A 172 -2.83 9.94 17.27
CA THR A 172 -3.72 8.75 17.34
C THR A 172 -4.50 8.52 16.05
N LEU A 173 -4.93 9.58 15.35
CA LEU A 173 -5.54 9.47 14.02
C LEU A 173 -4.55 8.95 12.96
N GLU A 174 -3.31 9.42 12.99
CA GLU A 174 -2.25 8.93 12.08
C GLU A 174 -1.96 7.45 12.36
N LEU A 175 -1.83 7.06 13.63
CA LEU A 175 -1.61 5.66 14.02
C LEU A 175 -2.81 4.78 13.65
N GLU A 176 -4.06 5.24 13.86
CA GLU A 176 -5.27 4.53 13.41
C GLU A 176 -5.18 4.22 11.92
N GLN A 177 -4.80 5.19 11.10
CA GLN A 177 -4.66 5.02 9.66
C GLN A 177 -3.51 4.05 9.29
N MET A 178 -2.36 4.13 9.97
CA MET A 178 -1.26 3.18 9.76
C MET A 178 -1.64 1.74 10.14
N PHE A 179 -2.41 1.57 11.21
CA PHE A 179 -2.98 0.28 11.60
C PHE A 179 -3.96 -0.24 10.55
N MET A 180 -4.85 0.62 10.04
CA MET A 180 -5.78 0.25 8.96
C MET A 180 -5.04 -0.20 7.70
N ASP A 181 -3.99 0.51 7.29
CA ASP A 181 -3.15 0.14 6.14
C ASP A 181 -2.47 -1.22 6.37
N SER A 182 -1.84 -1.38 7.53
CA SER A 182 -1.03 -2.55 7.87
C SER A 182 -1.88 -3.82 8.08
N LEU A 183 -3.00 -3.73 8.79
CA LEU A 183 -3.92 -4.86 9.00
C LEU A 183 -4.56 -5.33 7.69
N LEU A 184 -4.75 -4.43 6.71
CA LEU A 184 -5.21 -4.81 5.39
C LEU A 184 -4.19 -5.70 4.68
N GLY A 185 -2.90 -5.42 4.87
CA GLY A 185 -1.79 -6.26 4.40
C GLY A 185 -1.58 -7.56 5.18
N ASP A 186 -1.95 -7.59 6.45
CA ASP A 186 -1.63 -8.71 7.34
C ASP A 186 -2.41 -10.00 6.99
N PRO A 187 -1.73 -11.13 6.75
CA PRO A 187 -2.37 -12.42 6.45
C PRO A 187 -3.18 -13.02 7.61
N ARG A 188 -2.98 -12.60 8.86
CA ARG A 188 -3.74 -13.08 10.02
C ARG A 188 -5.19 -12.59 10.01
N PHE A 189 -5.44 -11.41 9.45
CA PHE A 189 -6.75 -10.78 9.45
C PHE A 189 -7.53 -11.07 8.18
N SER A 190 -8.77 -11.52 8.33
CA SER A 190 -9.68 -11.79 7.20
C SER A 190 -10.70 -10.68 6.95
N LYS A 191 -10.95 -9.81 7.93
CA LYS A 191 -11.98 -8.77 7.86
C LYS A 191 -11.61 -7.59 8.78
N ILE A 192 -11.86 -6.37 8.33
CA ILE A 192 -11.71 -5.12 9.09
C ILE A 192 -13.05 -4.37 9.04
N TYR A 193 -13.61 -4.02 10.19
CA TYR A 193 -15.01 -3.56 10.29
C TYR A 193 -15.13 -2.04 10.22
N ASN A 194 -14.16 -1.33 10.78
CA ASN A 194 -14.03 0.11 10.62
C ASN A 194 -13.17 0.42 9.37
N GLY A 195 -13.12 1.70 8.99
CA GLY A 195 -12.44 2.10 7.77
C GLY A 195 -12.74 3.55 7.48
N ARG A 196 -12.36 4.40 8.44
CA ARG A 196 -12.38 5.84 8.24
C ARG A 196 -11.12 6.25 7.49
N ASN A 197 -11.31 6.97 6.41
CA ASN A 197 -10.26 7.71 5.76
C ASN A 197 -10.41 9.15 6.27
N ASN A 198 -9.83 9.45 7.45
CA ASN A 198 -10.12 10.71 8.16
C ASN A 198 -9.62 11.96 7.42
N GLY A 199 -9.00 11.81 6.25
CA GLY A 199 -8.25 12.89 5.61
C GLY A 199 -7.02 13.17 6.45
N LEU A 200 -5.84 12.86 5.93
CA LEU A 200 -4.61 13.15 6.67
C LEU A 200 -4.52 14.66 6.91
N SER A 201 -4.22 15.03 8.15
CA SER A 201 -3.78 16.38 8.48
C SER A 201 -2.59 16.76 7.58
N LEU A 202 -2.59 18.01 7.12
CA LEU A 202 -1.36 18.75 6.81
C LEU A 202 -0.39 18.50 7.99
N ASP A 203 0.86 18.19 7.69
CA ASP A 203 1.90 17.70 8.63
C ASP A 203 1.77 18.19 10.10
N PHE A 204 2.11 17.35 11.08
CA PHE A 204 1.96 17.69 12.50
C PHE A 204 3.22 17.42 13.34
N TYR A 205 3.25 18.01 14.53
CA TYR A 205 4.40 17.94 15.43
C TYR A 205 4.83 16.48 15.71
N GLU A 206 6.11 16.20 15.47
CA GLU A 206 6.76 14.89 15.68
C GLU A 206 6.14 13.72 14.89
N ARG A 207 5.39 13.98 13.82
CA ARG A 207 4.77 12.94 12.97
C ARG A 207 5.75 11.83 12.55
N ASN A 208 6.97 12.18 12.18
CA ASN A 208 7.99 11.20 11.78
C ASN A 208 8.44 10.30 12.93
N ALA A 209 8.43 10.77 14.18
CA ALA A 209 8.72 9.93 15.34
C ALA A 209 7.62 8.88 15.54
N TYR A 210 6.35 9.27 15.36
CA TYR A 210 5.24 8.32 15.42
C TYR A 210 5.31 7.27 14.30
N ARG A 211 5.58 7.70 13.07
CA ARG A 211 5.67 6.80 11.91
C ARG A 211 6.89 5.88 11.94
N GLY A 212 8.05 6.44 12.25
CA GLY A 212 9.34 5.78 12.13
C GLY A 212 9.73 4.94 13.34
N ALA A 213 9.11 5.14 14.49
CA ALA A 213 9.48 4.43 15.71
C ALA A 213 8.32 3.97 16.58
N VAL A 214 7.40 4.88 16.95
CA VAL A 214 6.31 4.49 17.86
C VAL A 214 5.42 3.43 17.23
N PHE A 215 5.02 3.59 15.96
CA PHE A 215 4.23 2.57 15.26
C PHE A 215 4.96 1.23 15.11
N PRO A 216 6.23 1.15 14.61
CA PRO A 216 6.98 -0.09 14.60
C PRO A 216 7.11 -0.77 15.96
N GLU A 217 7.32 -0.01 17.03
CA GLU A 217 7.43 -0.53 18.38
C GLU A 217 6.09 -1.13 18.86
N ILE A 218 4.98 -0.41 18.68
CA ILE A 218 3.63 -0.94 19.00
C ILE A 218 3.38 -2.24 18.22
N TRP A 219 3.70 -2.24 16.93
CA TRP A 219 3.49 -3.39 16.07
C TRP A 219 4.35 -4.59 16.50
N GLU A 220 5.60 -4.36 16.89
CA GLU A 220 6.51 -5.38 17.40
C GLU A 220 6.02 -5.99 18.72
N GLN A 221 5.54 -5.17 19.65
CA GLN A 221 4.94 -5.68 20.90
C GLN A 221 3.67 -6.51 20.64
N LEU A 222 2.82 -6.08 19.70
CA LEU A 222 1.65 -6.88 19.28
C LEU A 222 2.07 -8.17 18.56
N ARG A 223 3.17 -8.16 17.80
CA ARG A 223 3.72 -9.36 17.14
C ARG A 223 4.22 -10.37 18.16
N GLN A 224 4.90 -9.91 19.22
CA GLN A 224 5.36 -10.75 20.32
C GLN A 224 4.20 -11.40 21.09
N LYS A 225 3.05 -10.72 21.15
CA LYS A 225 1.78 -11.27 21.69
C LYS A 225 1.01 -12.15 20.69
N ASP A 226 1.60 -12.49 19.54
CA ASP A 226 0.98 -13.29 18.46
C ASP A 226 -0.33 -12.68 17.93
N VAL A 227 -0.47 -11.34 17.96
CA VAL A 227 -1.65 -10.63 17.44
C VAL A 227 -1.51 -10.32 15.96
N VAL A 228 -0.32 -9.88 15.54
CA VAL A 228 -0.02 -9.44 14.17
C VAL A 228 1.16 -10.20 13.58
N SER A 229 1.31 -10.16 12.25
CA SER A 229 2.47 -10.69 11.52
C SER A 229 3.64 -9.69 11.58
N SER A 230 4.81 -10.03 11.03
CA SER A 230 5.90 -9.04 10.96
C SER A 230 5.56 -7.90 10.00
N LEU A 231 6.04 -6.68 10.27
CA LEU A 231 5.87 -5.56 9.34
C LEU A 231 6.43 -5.86 7.96
N THR A 232 7.53 -6.60 7.87
CA THR A 232 8.11 -7.02 6.58
C THR A 232 7.15 -7.90 5.79
N GLU A 233 6.47 -8.86 6.43
CA GLU A 233 5.47 -9.69 5.75
C GLU A 233 4.26 -8.86 5.28
N VAL A 234 3.83 -7.91 6.11
CA VAL A 234 2.72 -6.99 5.81
C VAL A 234 3.05 -6.08 4.63
N HIS A 235 4.19 -5.38 4.68
CA HIS A 235 4.62 -4.42 3.65
C HIS A 235 4.86 -5.11 2.30
N ASN A 236 5.31 -6.37 2.33
CA ASN A 236 5.54 -7.17 1.12
C ASN A 236 4.24 -7.63 0.44
N SER A 237 3.09 -7.47 1.10
CA SER A 237 1.80 -7.91 0.57
C SER A 237 1.25 -6.98 -0.53
N ALA A 238 0.55 -7.57 -1.51
CA ALA A 238 -0.13 -6.80 -2.55
C ALA A 238 -1.30 -5.96 -1.98
N LEU A 239 -1.90 -6.41 -0.87
CA LEU A 239 -3.01 -5.70 -0.22
C LEU A 239 -2.52 -4.42 0.45
N PHE A 240 -1.39 -4.47 1.14
CA PHE A 240 -0.75 -3.28 1.69
C PHE A 240 -0.38 -2.31 0.57
N ALA A 241 0.31 -2.78 -0.47
CA ALA A 241 0.76 -1.92 -1.57
C ALA A 241 -0.38 -1.15 -2.27
N ASN A 242 -1.57 -1.75 -2.37
CA ASN A 242 -2.74 -1.17 -3.05
C ASN A 242 -3.84 -0.71 -2.08
N SER A 243 -3.50 -0.54 -0.81
CA SER A 243 -4.45 -0.18 0.24
C SER A 243 -5.07 1.21 0.01
N PRO A 244 -6.38 1.36 0.24
CA PRO A 244 -7.05 2.66 0.16
C PRO A 244 -6.67 3.58 1.34
N PHE A 245 -5.94 3.10 2.35
CA PHE A 245 -5.57 3.89 3.53
C PHE A 245 -4.18 4.51 3.45
N LYS A 246 -3.46 4.33 2.34
CA LYS A 246 -2.14 4.94 2.15
C LYS A 246 -2.19 6.46 2.21
N SER A 247 -1.10 7.08 2.64
CA SER A 247 -0.95 8.53 2.45
C SER A 247 -0.80 8.86 0.98
N LEU A 248 -1.61 9.80 0.49
CA LEU A 248 -1.43 10.37 -0.84
C LEU A 248 -0.39 11.50 -0.78
N SER A 249 0.36 11.65 -1.86
CA SER A 249 1.15 12.86 -2.10
C SER A 249 0.24 14.07 -2.34
N PRO A 250 0.72 15.32 -2.16
CA PRO A 250 -0.09 16.52 -2.41
C PRO A 250 -0.74 16.54 -3.79
N LYS A 251 -0.01 16.17 -4.86
CA LYS A 251 -0.57 16.08 -6.22
C LYS A 251 -1.67 15.03 -6.36
N GLN A 252 -1.53 13.88 -5.70
CA GLN A 252 -2.56 12.84 -5.72
C GLN A 252 -3.80 13.25 -4.92
N LEU A 253 -3.62 13.99 -3.82
CA LEU A 253 -4.71 14.54 -3.04
C LEU A 253 -5.49 15.58 -3.85
N GLU A 254 -4.79 16.52 -4.49
CA GLU A 254 -5.39 17.49 -5.41
C GLU A 254 -6.15 16.80 -6.56
N ALA A 255 -5.54 15.79 -7.18
CA ALA A 255 -6.19 14.98 -8.21
C ALA A 255 -7.47 14.31 -7.67
N LYS A 256 -7.40 13.70 -6.49
CA LYS A 256 -8.55 13.05 -5.84
C LYS A 256 -9.69 14.02 -5.58
N GLU A 257 -9.38 15.22 -5.05
CA GLU A 257 -10.36 16.27 -4.79
C GLU A 257 -11.04 16.74 -6.08
N LEU A 258 -10.25 17.00 -7.13
CA LEU A 258 -10.76 17.38 -8.44
C LEU A 258 -11.65 16.30 -9.05
N ILE A 259 -11.22 15.03 -9.02
CA ILE A 259 -12.02 13.89 -9.51
C ILE A 259 -13.33 13.79 -8.74
N THR A 260 -13.28 13.91 -7.41
CA THR A 260 -14.46 13.80 -6.55
C THR A 260 -15.46 14.92 -6.81
N GLN A 261 -14.96 16.14 -6.99
CA GLN A 261 -15.78 17.29 -7.38
C GLN A 261 -16.44 17.06 -8.74
N LYS A 262 -15.67 16.62 -9.75
CA LYS A 262 -16.20 16.40 -11.10
C LYS A 262 -17.22 15.27 -11.18
N ILE A 263 -16.99 14.17 -10.47
CA ILE A 263 -18.00 13.11 -10.33
C ILE A 263 -19.28 13.69 -9.71
N SER A 264 -19.16 14.45 -8.62
CA SER A 264 -20.33 15.04 -7.96
C SER A 264 -21.08 16.04 -8.85
N GLU A 265 -20.38 16.83 -9.65
CA GLU A 265 -20.97 17.74 -10.64
C GLU A 265 -21.74 16.95 -11.72
N THR A 266 -21.15 15.88 -12.27
CA THR A 266 -21.77 15.04 -13.30
C THR A 266 -23.00 14.32 -12.78
N LEU A 267 -22.94 13.73 -11.58
CA LEU A 267 -24.06 12.99 -10.99
C LEU A 267 -25.27 13.86 -10.62
N ASN A 268 -25.07 15.17 -10.51
CA ASN A 268 -26.14 16.15 -10.27
C ASN A 268 -26.70 16.78 -11.55
N LYS A 269 -26.07 16.57 -12.71
CA LYS A 269 -26.53 17.08 -14.00
C LYS A 269 -27.32 16.00 -14.74
N THR A 270 -28.27 16.43 -15.56
CA THR A 270 -29.06 15.55 -16.45
C THR A 270 -28.40 15.32 -17.82
N SER A 271 -27.18 15.84 -18.03
CA SER A 271 -26.46 15.80 -19.31
C SER A 271 -25.62 14.53 -19.49
N ASP A 272 -25.03 14.40 -20.69
CA ASP A 272 -24.22 13.28 -21.17
C ASP A 272 -23.17 12.74 -20.18
N ASN A 273 -22.81 11.47 -20.40
CA ASN A 273 -21.77 10.76 -19.66
C ASN A 273 -20.44 11.54 -19.70
N ALA A 274 -19.77 11.63 -18.55
CA ALA A 274 -18.47 12.30 -18.44
C ALA A 274 -17.32 11.29 -18.39
N VAL A 275 -16.18 11.67 -18.96
CA VAL A 275 -14.94 10.88 -18.89
C VAL A 275 -13.88 11.66 -18.13
N ILE A 276 -13.26 11.01 -17.15
CA ILE A 276 -12.12 11.53 -16.40
C ILE A 276 -10.95 10.60 -16.65
N LYS A 277 -9.96 11.09 -17.38
CA LYS A 277 -8.74 10.35 -17.72
C LYS A 277 -7.62 10.74 -16.76
N ILE A 278 -7.01 9.76 -16.13
CA ILE A 278 -5.85 9.91 -15.24
C ILE A 278 -4.64 9.34 -15.96
N GLU A 279 -3.69 10.21 -16.27
CA GLU A 279 -2.40 9.86 -16.86
C GLU A 279 -1.28 10.08 -15.84
N GLY A 280 -0.14 9.43 -16.05
CA GLY A 280 1.03 9.68 -15.23
C GLY A 280 2.06 8.60 -15.37
N LEU A 281 3.29 8.88 -14.96
CA LEU A 281 4.41 7.96 -15.14
C LEU A 281 4.22 6.62 -14.40
N ALA A 282 4.93 5.59 -14.84
CA ALA A 282 4.98 4.33 -14.12
C ALA A 282 5.49 4.57 -12.70
N GLY A 283 4.70 4.25 -11.69
CA GLY A 283 5.08 4.49 -10.29
C GLY A 283 4.66 5.83 -9.71
N SER A 284 3.75 6.55 -10.37
CA SER A 284 3.08 7.72 -9.79
C SER A 284 1.96 7.40 -8.79
N GLY A 285 1.77 6.11 -8.45
CA GLY A 285 0.78 5.65 -7.48
C GLY A 285 -0.68 5.70 -7.98
N LYS A 286 -0.90 5.58 -9.30
CA LYS A 286 -2.24 5.56 -9.93
C LYS A 286 -3.19 4.54 -9.29
N THR A 287 -2.72 3.30 -9.10
CA THR A 287 -3.48 2.21 -8.46
C THR A 287 -3.88 2.56 -7.02
N VAL A 288 -3.01 3.22 -6.24
CA VAL A 288 -3.34 3.67 -4.88
C VAL A 288 -4.42 4.73 -4.90
N LEU A 289 -4.30 5.74 -5.77
CA LEU A 289 -5.34 6.75 -5.99
C LEU A 289 -6.68 6.10 -6.37
N MET A 290 -6.65 5.11 -7.27
CA MET A 290 -7.82 4.36 -7.69
C MET A 290 -8.47 3.57 -6.55
N SER A 291 -7.66 2.90 -5.72
CA SER A 291 -8.16 2.22 -4.52
C SER A 291 -8.86 3.18 -3.57
N GLN A 292 -8.31 4.37 -3.36
CA GLN A 292 -8.92 5.37 -2.49
C GLN A 292 -10.25 5.89 -3.04
N LEU A 293 -10.28 6.29 -4.31
CA LEU A 293 -11.50 6.75 -4.97
C LEU A 293 -12.59 5.67 -4.87
N PHE A 294 -12.23 4.43 -5.22
CA PHE A 294 -13.15 3.30 -5.14
C PHE A 294 -13.72 3.11 -3.73
N TYR A 295 -12.85 3.09 -2.72
CA TYR A 295 -13.26 2.90 -1.34
C TYR A 295 -14.12 4.06 -0.82
N ASP A 296 -13.74 5.30 -1.11
CA ASP A 296 -14.43 6.49 -0.61
C ASP A 296 -15.82 6.63 -1.22
N PHE A 297 -15.98 6.41 -2.53
CA PHE A 297 -17.29 6.44 -3.20
C PHE A 297 -18.18 5.28 -2.78
N TRP A 298 -17.62 4.09 -2.56
CA TRP A 298 -18.38 2.96 -2.02
C TRP A 298 -18.84 3.24 -0.59
N LYS A 299 -17.96 3.82 0.24
CA LYS A 299 -18.23 4.07 1.66
C LYS A 299 -19.21 5.21 1.87
N ASN A 300 -19.08 6.27 1.08
CA ASN A 300 -19.85 7.51 1.17
C ASN A 300 -20.51 7.80 -0.20
N PRO A 301 -21.56 7.04 -0.57
CA PRO A 301 -22.22 7.25 -1.85
C PRO A 301 -22.86 8.65 -1.89
N VAL A 302 -22.57 9.38 -2.96
CA VAL A 302 -23.14 10.70 -3.27
C VAL A 302 -24.57 10.53 -3.79
N LYS A 303 -25.42 11.53 -3.54
CA LYS A 303 -26.77 11.59 -4.11
C LYS A 303 -26.70 11.81 -5.63
N VAL A 304 -27.48 11.04 -6.38
CA VAL A 304 -27.62 11.16 -7.83
C VAL A 304 -29.02 11.66 -8.15
N THR A 305 -29.14 12.54 -9.14
CA THR A 305 -30.42 12.98 -9.70
C THR A 305 -30.59 12.37 -11.08
N GLU A 306 -31.72 11.71 -11.32
CA GLU A 306 -32.02 11.11 -12.62
C GLU A 306 -32.42 12.16 -13.66
N THR A 307 -32.52 11.73 -14.92
CA THR A 307 -32.84 12.60 -16.06
C THR A 307 -34.20 13.29 -15.94
N ASP A 308 -35.12 12.75 -15.13
CA ASP A 308 -36.42 13.36 -14.85
C ASP A 308 -36.35 14.55 -13.88
N GLY A 309 -35.19 14.80 -13.25
CA GLY A 309 -34.96 15.87 -12.29
C GLY A 309 -35.64 15.69 -10.93
N ILE A 310 -36.34 14.58 -10.71
CA ILE A 310 -37.17 14.33 -9.52
C ILE A 310 -36.67 13.10 -8.77
N THR A 311 -36.37 12.03 -9.50
CA THR A 311 -35.94 10.76 -8.93
C THR A 311 -34.50 10.87 -8.46
N THR A 312 -34.25 10.45 -7.22
CA THR A 312 -32.90 10.49 -6.64
C THR A 312 -32.56 9.19 -5.93
N HIS A 313 -31.31 8.78 -6.03
CA HIS A 313 -30.78 7.57 -5.36
C HIS A 313 -29.35 7.78 -4.89
N LYS A 314 -28.83 6.79 -4.15
CA LYS A 314 -27.42 6.75 -3.75
C LYS A 314 -26.59 6.19 -4.89
N SER A 315 -25.50 6.86 -5.24
CA SER A 315 -24.60 6.44 -6.32
C SER A 315 -24.10 5.01 -6.15
N SER A 316 -24.06 4.31 -7.27
CA SER A 316 -23.41 3.02 -7.44
C SER A 316 -21.99 3.21 -7.97
N VAL A 317 -21.05 2.39 -7.48
CA VAL A 317 -19.65 2.38 -7.96
C VAL A 317 -19.20 0.96 -8.28
N ALA A 318 -18.46 0.81 -9.38
CA ALA A 318 -17.79 -0.43 -9.74
C ALA A 318 -16.35 -0.16 -10.19
N LEU A 319 -15.45 -1.10 -9.90
CA LEU A 319 -14.06 -1.09 -10.34
C LEU A 319 -13.79 -2.24 -11.31
N LEU A 320 -13.24 -1.91 -12.47
CA LEU A 320 -12.85 -2.87 -13.50
C LEU A 320 -11.34 -2.93 -13.62
N VAL A 321 -10.84 -4.16 -13.67
CA VAL A 321 -9.41 -4.43 -13.86
C VAL A 321 -9.26 -5.62 -14.78
N ARG A 322 -8.50 -5.43 -15.85
CA ARG A 322 -8.24 -6.49 -16.84
C ARG A 322 -7.17 -7.47 -16.37
N HIS A 323 -6.11 -6.98 -15.73
CA HIS A 323 -5.05 -7.85 -15.25
C HIS A 323 -5.53 -8.71 -14.06
N GLU A 324 -5.53 -10.03 -14.23
CA GLU A 324 -6.17 -10.95 -13.29
C GLU A 324 -5.61 -10.86 -11.87
N GLN A 325 -4.29 -10.75 -11.69
CA GLN A 325 -3.70 -10.69 -10.35
C GLN A 325 -4.05 -9.38 -9.63
N GLN A 326 -4.17 -8.27 -10.36
CA GLN A 326 -4.53 -6.98 -9.80
C GLN A 326 -6.02 -6.95 -9.46
N ARG A 327 -6.87 -7.50 -10.34
CA ARG A 327 -8.29 -7.73 -10.06
C ARG A 327 -8.50 -8.54 -8.77
N ARG A 328 -7.80 -9.68 -8.63
CA ARG A 328 -7.84 -10.51 -7.41
C ARG A 328 -7.38 -9.74 -6.17
N THR A 329 -6.41 -8.84 -6.31
CA THR A 329 -5.96 -7.97 -5.21
C THR A 329 -7.10 -7.05 -4.77
N TYR A 330 -7.76 -6.37 -5.70
CA TYR A 330 -8.92 -5.54 -5.42
C TYR A 330 -10.11 -6.32 -4.84
N GLU A 331 -10.40 -7.51 -5.35
CA GLU A 331 -11.44 -8.40 -4.79
C GLU A 331 -11.13 -8.79 -3.34
N GLN A 332 -9.86 -9.05 -3.01
CA GLN A 332 -9.44 -9.34 -1.65
C GLN A 332 -9.54 -8.11 -0.72
N ILE A 333 -9.18 -6.91 -1.21
CA ILE A 333 -9.39 -5.65 -0.47
C ILE A 333 -10.88 -5.46 -0.20
N ALA A 334 -11.71 -5.55 -1.25
CA ALA A 334 -13.16 -5.41 -1.16
C ALA A 334 -13.77 -6.41 -0.17
N LYS A 335 -13.29 -7.65 -0.18
CA LYS A 335 -13.70 -8.67 0.79
C LYS A 335 -13.27 -8.33 2.22
N LYS A 336 -12.00 -7.96 2.45
CA LYS A 336 -11.51 -7.60 3.79
C LYS A 336 -12.24 -6.39 4.37
N LEU A 337 -12.65 -5.44 3.53
CA LEU A 337 -13.34 -4.20 3.92
C LEU A 337 -14.88 -4.32 3.85
N ASN A 338 -15.42 -5.51 3.63
CA ASN A 338 -16.86 -5.77 3.60
C ASN A 338 -17.63 -4.97 2.55
N MET A 339 -17.01 -4.79 1.39
CA MET A 339 -17.59 -4.00 0.30
C MET A 339 -18.74 -4.70 -0.42
N GLY A 340 -18.98 -5.97 -0.11
CA GLY A 340 -19.96 -6.81 -0.79
C GLY A 340 -19.39 -7.51 -2.03
N GLN A 341 -20.27 -8.16 -2.80
CA GLN A 341 -19.90 -8.87 -4.02
C GLN A 341 -20.17 -8.00 -5.26
N ASN A 342 -19.53 -8.32 -6.38
CA ASN A 342 -19.72 -7.66 -7.68
C ASN A 342 -19.34 -6.17 -7.76
N VAL A 343 -18.63 -5.64 -6.76
CA VAL A 343 -18.09 -4.26 -6.78
C VAL A 343 -16.76 -4.16 -7.54
N VAL A 344 -16.05 -5.28 -7.69
CA VAL A 344 -14.85 -5.43 -8.53
C VAL A 344 -15.12 -6.51 -9.56
N MET A 345 -14.87 -6.27 -10.84
CA MET A 345 -15.15 -7.23 -11.92
C MET A 345 -14.13 -7.20 -13.04
N ASP A 346 -14.14 -8.26 -13.86
CA ASP A 346 -13.50 -8.24 -15.19
C ASP A 346 -14.35 -7.43 -16.17
N VAL A 347 -13.68 -6.82 -17.15
CA VAL A 347 -14.28 -5.96 -18.18
C VAL A 347 -15.35 -6.70 -18.98
N SER A 348 -15.04 -7.90 -19.48
CA SER A 348 -15.98 -8.66 -20.31
C SER A 348 -17.24 -9.06 -19.51
N THR A 349 -17.08 -9.45 -18.25
CA THR A 349 -18.17 -9.78 -17.34
C THR A 349 -19.08 -8.58 -17.08
N PHE A 350 -18.50 -7.39 -16.88
CA PHE A 350 -19.25 -6.15 -16.69
C PHE A 350 -20.09 -5.81 -17.93
N ILE A 351 -19.46 -5.80 -19.12
CA ILE A 351 -20.12 -5.48 -20.39
C ILE A 351 -21.28 -6.46 -20.65
N ASN A 352 -21.04 -7.77 -20.47
CA ASN A 352 -22.07 -8.80 -20.68
C ASN A 352 -23.27 -8.68 -19.72
N LYS A 353 -23.09 -8.12 -18.52
CA LYS A 353 -24.20 -7.85 -17.60
C LYS A 353 -25.08 -6.69 -18.09
N GLY A 354 -24.52 -5.75 -18.86
CA GLY A 354 -25.25 -4.62 -19.45
C GLY A 354 -25.91 -3.66 -18.44
N LYS A 355 -25.54 -3.73 -17.16
CA LYS A 355 -26.12 -2.87 -16.12
C LYS A 355 -25.34 -1.56 -16.03
N LYS A 356 -26.05 -0.44 -16.15
CA LYS A 356 -25.47 0.89 -15.95
C LYS A 356 -25.06 1.09 -14.49
N VAL A 357 -23.98 1.82 -14.28
CA VAL A 357 -23.52 2.29 -12.96
C VAL A 357 -23.31 3.81 -12.99
N ASP A 358 -23.37 4.44 -11.83
CA ASP A 358 -23.20 5.89 -11.72
C ASP A 358 -21.73 6.28 -11.86
N VAL A 359 -20.84 5.54 -11.20
CA VAL A 359 -19.38 5.74 -11.26
C VAL A 359 -18.69 4.44 -11.67
N LEU A 360 -18.03 4.45 -12.82
CA LEU A 360 -17.24 3.32 -13.29
C LEU A 360 -15.76 3.68 -13.28
N LEU A 361 -15.01 2.94 -12.46
CA LEU A 361 -13.57 3.08 -12.34
C LEU A 361 -12.91 1.98 -13.18
N VAL A 362 -11.96 2.32 -14.04
CA VAL A 362 -11.20 1.34 -14.84
C VAL A 362 -9.71 1.55 -14.62
N ASP A 363 -9.09 0.60 -13.93
CA ASP A 363 -7.64 0.57 -13.73
C ASP A 363 -6.96 -0.12 -14.93
N GLU A 364 -5.79 0.38 -15.32
CA GLU A 364 -5.05 -0.04 -16.51
C GLU A 364 -5.93 -0.07 -17.78
N ALA A 365 -6.71 0.98 -18.01
CA ALA A 365 -7.62 1.12 -19.15
C ALA A 365 -6.88 1.11 -20.50
N HIS A 366 -5.57 1.36 -20.52
CA HIS A 366 -4.72 1.17 -21.69
C HIS A 366 -4.64 -0.31 -22.14
N LEU A 367 -5.13 -1.26 -21.33
CA LEU A 367 -5.26 -2.68 -21.70
C LEU A 367 -6.61 -3.01 -22.33
N LEU A 368 -7.56 -2.09 -22.41
CA LEU A 368 -8.87 -2.33 -23.04
C LEU A 368 -8.72 -2.74 -24.50
N TRP A 369 -9.63 -3.58 -24.98
CA TRP A 369 -9.62 -4.02 -26.38
C TRP A 369 -10.38 -3.04 -27.26
N SER A 370 -9.72 -2.61 -28.35
CA SER A 370 -10.32 -1.84 -29.42
C SER A 370 -10.97 -2.72 -30.51
N GLY A 371 -10.69 -4.03 -30.51
CA GLY A 371 -11.20 -5.00 -31.49
C GLY A 371 -11.98 -6.18 -30.88
N ASN A 372 -12.64 -6.97 -31.73
CA ASN A 372 -13.51 -8.09 -31.31
C ASN A 372 -12.72 -9.36 -30.95
N TYR A 373 -11.91 -9.28 -29.90
CA TYR A 373 -11.08 -10.41 -29.45
C TYR A 373 -11.83 -11.41 -28.56
N SER A 374 -12.98 -11.01 -27.99
CA SER A 374 -13.88 -11.91 -27.26
C SER A 374 -14.72 -12.79 -28.18
N ARG A 375 -14.69 -12.55 -29.50
CA ARG A 375 -15.52 -13.23 -30.52
C ARG A 375 -17.01 -13.09 -30.21
N ALA A 376 -17.42 -11.93 -29.69
CA ALA A 376 -18.83 -11.60 -29.54
C ALA A 376 -19.50 -11.54 -30.92
N LYS A 377 -20.82 -11.76 -30.96
CA LYS A 377 -21.61 -11.63 -32.19
C LYS A 377 -21.41 -10.23 -32.79
N SER A 378 -21.13 -10.16 -34.09
CA SER A 378 -20.79 -8.92 -34.78
C SER A 378 -21.90 -7.86 -34.68
N GLU A 379 -23.16 -8.27 -34.58
CA GLU A 379 -24.30 -7.34 -34.49
C GLU A 379 -24.39 -6.63 -33.13
N THR A 380 -23.77 -7.19 -32.09
CA THR A 380 -23.80 -6.67 -30.71
C THR A 380 -22.44 -6.20 -30.22
N TRP A 381 -21.40 -6.38 -31.03
CA TRP A 381 -20.04 -6.08 -30.64
C TRP A 381 -19.73 -4.60 -30.83
N GLU A 382 -19.06 -4.03 -29.85
CA GLU A 382 -18.41 -2.72 -29.95
C GLU A 382 -17.08 -2.73 -29.16
N PRO A 383 -16.15 -1.81 -29.46
CA PRO A 383 -14.95 -1.60 -28.66
C PRO A 383 -15.28 -1.43 -27.17
N GLU A 384 -14.44 -1.99 -26.29
CA GLU A 384 -14.75 -2.04 -24.86
C GLU A 384 -14.92 -0.64 -24.27
N LEU A 385 -14.05 0.30 -24.62
CA LEU A 385 -14.15 1.68 -24.13
C LEU A 385 -15.50 2.33 -24.50
N MET A 386 -16.05 2.07 -25.69
CA MET A 386 -17.36 2.58 -26.09
C MET A 386 -18.49 1.93 -25.28
N ALA A 387 -18.44 0.61 -25.08
CA ALA A 387 -19.41 -0.09 -24.25
C ALA A 387 -19.39 0.42 -22.80
N LEU A 388 -18.19 0.58 -22.21
CA LEU A 388 -18.04 1.09 -20.84
C LEU A 388 -18.53 2.54 -20.72
N HIS A 389 -18.24 3.38 -21.72
CA HIS A 389 -18.73 4.76 -21.77
C HIS A 389 -20.26 4.81 -21.79
N LYS A 390 -20.96 3.91 -22.50
CA LYS A 390 -22.44 3.82 -22.49
C LYS A 390 -23.01 3.31 -21.17
N LEU A 391 -22.25 2.50 -20.45
CA LEU A 391 -22.67 1.84 -19.20
C LEU A 391 -22.33 2.64 -17.93
N ALA A 392 -21.75 3.84 -18.05
CA ALA A 392 -21.37 4.67 -16.91
C ALA A 392 -21.90 6.10 -17.06
N LYS A 393 -22.45 6.69 -15.98
CA LYS A 393 -22.71 8.15 -15.97
C LYS A 393 -21.39 8.94 -15.88
N THR A 394 -20.47 8.48 -15.03
CA THR A 394 -19.08 8.99 -15.00
C THR A 394 -18.10 7.84 -15.14
N LEU A 395 -17.23 7.91 -16.15
CA LEU A 395 -16.18 6.95 -16.43
C LEU A 395 -14.82 7.52 -16.01
N VAL A 396 -14.16 6.91 -15.04
CA VAL A 396 -12.80 7.28 -14.61
C VAL A 396 -11.81 6.24 -15.08
N LEU A 397 -10.80 6.66 -15.84
CA LEU A 397 -9.85 5.77 -16.51
C LEU A 397 -8.44 6.06 -16.02
N ILE A 398 -7.68 5.02 -15.68
CA ILE A 398 -6.21 5.11 -15.70
C ILE A 398 -5.75 4.71 -17.09
N TYR A 399 -5.27 5.69 -17.86
CA TYR A 399 -4.81 5.47 -19.23
C TYR A 399 -3.42 6.09 -19.36
N ASP A 400 -2.47 5.33 -19.89
CA ASP A 400 -1.12 5.82 -20.13
C ASP A 400 -0.70 5.34 -21.53
N PRO A 401 -0.65 6.25 -22.52
CA PRO A 401 -0.25 5.89 -23.89
C PRO A 401 1.12 5.22 -23.95
N ASN A 402 2.05 5.59 -23.07
CA ASN A 402 3.40 5.05 -23.05
C ASN A 402 3.47 3.61 -22.51
N GLN A 403 2.36 3.10 -21.95
CA GLN A 403 2.22 1.72 -21.47
C GLN A 403 1.45 0.82 -22.47
N LEU A 404 1.17 1.30 -23.68
CA LEU A 404 0.56 0.49 -24.73
C LEU A 404 1.53 -0.60 -25.22
N VAL A 405 1.31 -1.82 -24.74
CA VAL A 405 2.15 -2.98 -25.07
C VAL A 405 1.55 -3.93 -26.11
N SER A 406 0.33 -3.65 -26.58
CA SER A 406 -0.42 -4.56 -27.44
C SER A 406 -1.20 -3.82 -28.52
N ALA A 407 -1.06 -4.28 -29.77
CA ALA A 407 -1.87 -3.82 -30.89
C ALA A 407 -3.38 -3.99 -30.66
N ARG A 408 -3.79 -4.90 -29.76
CA ARG A 408 -5.20 -5.10 -29.38
C ARG A 408 -5.84 -3.91 -28.68
N SER A 409 -5.03 -3.01 -28.17
CA SER A 409 -5.43 -1.86 -27.37
C SER A 409 -5.16 -0.54 -28.10
N LYS A 410 -4.76 -0.60 -29.37
CA LYS A 410 -4.52 0.57 -30.19
C LYS A 410 -5.84 1.31 -30.45
N VAL A 411 -5.91 2.57 -30.04
CA VAL A 411 -7.10 3.43 -30.17
C VAL A 411 -7.01 4.41 -31.34
N GLU A 412 -5.80 4.67 -31.83
CA GLU A 412 -5.49 5.70 -32.84
C GLU A 412 -6.20 5.48 -34.18
N ASP A 413 -6.56 4.23 -34.50
CA ASP A 413 -7.24 3.88 -35.77
C ASP A 413 -8.78 4.03 -35.68
N ASN A 414 -9.31 4.61 -34.60
CA ASN A 414 -10.75 4.79 -34.38
C ASN A 414 -11.05 6.16 -33.76
N ASP A 415 -11.60 7.07 -34.57
CA ASP A 415 -11.92 8.45 -34.18
C ASP A 415 -12.86 8.54 -32.97
N GLN A 416 -13.79 7.61 -32.80
CA GLN A 416 -14.71 7.60 -31.65
C GLN A 416 -13.97 7.25 -30.35
N LEU A 417 -12.98 6.36 -30.40
CA LEU A 417 -12.16 6.04 -29.23
C LEU A 417 -11.25 7.22 -28.85
N VAL A 418 -10.69 7.89 -29.85
CA VAL A 418 -9.88 9.10 -29.66
C VAL A 418 -10.74 10.22 -29.06
N ASP A 419 -11.95 10.44 -29.55
CA ASP A 419 -12.88 11.45 -29.02
C ASP A 419 -13.28 11.14 -27.57
N ILE A 420 -13.55 9.87 -27.22
CA ILE A 420 -13.83 9.49 -25.82
C ILE A 420 -12.62 9.75 -24.91
N LEU A 421 -11.39 9.53 -25.38
CA LEU A 421 -10.19 9.72 -24.55
C LEU A 421 -9.67 11.15 -24.49
N ASN A 422 -9.89 11.95 -25.53
CA ASN A 422 -9.23 13.24 -25.74
C ASN A 422 -10.17 14.36 -26.22
N GLY A 423 -11.46 14.10 -26.37
CA GLY A 423 -12.45 15.09 -26.80
C GLY A 423 -12.81 16.09 -25.71
N ASP A 424 -13.66 17.07 -26.06
CA ASP A 424 -13.99 18.23 -25.22
C ASP A 424 -14.69 17.87 -23.90
N LYS A 425 -15.31 16.68 -23.84
CA LYS A 425 -16.01 16.16 -22.65
C LYS A 425 -15.08 15.38 -21.70
N THR A 426 -13.82 15.20 -22.07
CA THR A 426 -12.86 14.41 -21.31
C THR A 426 -11.91 15.28 -20.52
N ILE A 427 -11.93 15.12 -19.20
CA ILE A 427 -11.02 15.83 -18.30
C ILE A 427 -9.77 14.97 -18.11
N THR A 428 -8.61 15.53 -18.42
CA THR A 428 -7.32 14.84 -18.22
C THR A 428 -6.62 15.36 -16.97
N ILE A 429 -6.18 14.45 -16.11
CA ILE A 429 -5.45 14.73 -14.87
C ILE A 429 -4.11 14.01 -14.91
N ASN A 430 -3.02 14.77 -14.75
CA ASN A 430 -1.65 14.25 -14.88
C ASN A 430 -0.97 14.07 -13.51
N LEU A 431 -0.37 12.90 -13.30
CA LEU A 431 0.43 12.55 -12.13
C LEU A 431 1.92 12.42 -12.50
N ASP A 432 2.64 13.54 -12.43
CA ASP A 432 3.99 13.65 -13.00
C ASP A 432 5.13 13.16 -12.09
N LYS A 433 4.85 12.85 -10.81
CA LYS A 433 5.89 12.43 -9.85
C LYS A 433 6.00 10.90 -9.81
N GLN A 434 7.18 10.36 -10.14
CA GLN A 434 7.51 8.93 -10.03
C GLN A 434 8.14 8.62 -8.66
N TRP A 435 7.62 7.60 -7.97
CA TRP A 435 8.06 7.21 -6.61
C TRP A 435 8.85 5.90 -6.55
N ARG A 436 8.95 5.15 -7.65
CA ARG A 436 9.50 3.78 -7.67
C ARG A 436 11.04 3.72 -7.67
N ILE A 437 11.71 4.78 -8.10
CA ILE A 437 13.17 4.86 -8.19
C ILE A 437 13.63 5.93 -7.20
N ASN A 438 14.26 5.51 -6.11
CA ASN A 438 14.91 6.42 -5.18
C ASN A 438 16.35 6.69 -5.65
N ALA A 439 16.46 7.52 -6.69
CA ALA A 439 17.74 7.90 -7.28
C ALA A 439 17.76 9.41 -7.54
N ASN A 440 18.96 9.97 -7.67
CA ASN A 440 19.15 11.33 -8.11
C ASN A 440 18.72 11.50 -9.58
N GLN A 441 18.53 12.76 -9.99
CA GLN A 441 18.03 13.10 -11.32
C GLN A 441 18.91 12.58 -12.46
N GLN A 442 20.24 12.58 -12.29
CA GLN A 442 21.18 12.07 -13.31
C GLN A 442 21.00 10.58 -13.54
N THR A 443 20.79 9.81 -12.47
CA THR A 443 20.50 8.36 -12.54
C THR A 443 19.18 8.09 -13.25
N ILE A 444 18.15 8.88 -12.94
CA ILE A 444 16.83 8.74 -13.58
C ILE A 444 16.92 9.03 -15.08
N GLU A 445 17.56 10.12 -15.47
CA GLU A 445 17.78 10.51 -16.88
C GLU A 445 18.58 9.45 -17.63
N TRP A 446 19.63 8.91 -17.01
CA TRP A 446 20.43 7.84 -17.61
C TRP A 446 19.59 6.58 -17.89
N ILE A 447 18.76 6.16 -16.92
CA ILE A 447 17.85 4.99 -17.10
C ILE A 447 16.85 5.25 -18.23
N GLN A 448 16.29 6.46 -18.29
CA GLN A 448 15.34 6.84 -19.35
C GLN A 448 16.01 6.83 -20.72
N SER A 449 17.18 7.46 -20.86
CA SER A 449 17.90 7.48 -22.13
C SER A 449 18.31 6.08 -22.59
N LEU A 450 18.71 5.20 -21.66
CA LEU A 450 18.94 3.79 -21.97
C LEU A 450 17.67 3.09 -22.46
N ALA A 451 16.53 3.32 -21.80
CA ALA A 451 15.25 2.72 -22.15
C ALA A 451 14.72 3.17 -23.52
N HIS A 452 14.93 4.45 -23.86
CA HIS A 452 14.48 5.06 -25.10
C HIS A 452 15.48 4.89 -26.26
N PHE A 453 16.64 4.26 -26.00
CA PHE A 453 17.72 4.12 -26.96
C PHE A 453 18.17 5.49 -27.54
N ASP A 454 18.23 6.51 -26.68
CA ASP A 454 18.67 7.85 -27.09
C ASP A 454 20.12 7.81 -27.59
N LYS A 455 20.50 8.79 -28.42
CA LYS A 455 21.88 8.91 -28.90
C LYS A 455 22.84 9.11 -27.72
N ASN A 456 23.89 8.29 -27.63
CA ASN A 456 24.85 8.23 -26.52
C ASN A 456 24.28 7.70 -25.18
N SER A 457 23.17 6.95 -25.21
CA SER A 457 22.58 6.33 -24.01
C SER A 457 23.44 5.25 -23.34
N LEU A 458 24.50 4.78 -23.99
CA LEU A 458 25.45 3.77 -23.48
C LEU A 458 26.69 4.40 -22.79
N VAL A 459 26.50 5.50 -22.07
CA VAL A 459 27.56 6.14 -21.25
C VAL A 459 27.74 5.47 -19.89
N THR A 460 28.87 5.74 -19.22
CA THR A 460 29.16 5.30 -17.85
C THR A 460 28.01 5.64 -16.90
N THR A 461 27.62 4.69 -16.04
CA THR A 461 26.56 4.89 -15.05
C THR A 461 26.92 6.02 -14.07
N PRO A 462 25.96 6.90 -13.71
CA PRO A 462 26.18 7.91 -12.70
C PRO A 462 26.42 7.28 -11.33
N LYS A 463 27.18 7.98 -10.47
CA LYS A 463 27.33 7.59 -9.06
C LYS A 463 26.14 8.10 -8.28
N ASP A 464 25.48 7.21 -7.56
CA ASP A 464 24.33 7.53 -6.73
C ASP A 464 24.54 6.94 -5.32
N LYS A 465 24.09 7.67 -4.29
CA LYS A 465 24.18 7.21 -2.89
C LYS A 465 22.99 6.33 -2.51
N GLY A 466 21.83 6.53 -3.15
CA GLY A 466 20.57 5.85 -2.85
C GLY A 466 20.19 4.75 -3.84
N TYR A 467 20.91 4.63 -4.97
CA TYR A 467 20.60 3.66 -6.02
C TYR A 467 21.87 2.99 -6.57
N GLU A 468 21.81 1.68 -6.79
CA GLU A 468 22.92 0.89 -7.34
C GLU A 468 22.53 0.32 -8.70
N ILE A 469 23.26 0.72 -9.75
CA ILE A 469 23.20 0.08 -11.07
C ILE A 469 24.38 -0.88 -11.17
N LYS A 470 24.10 -2.14 -11.49
CA LYS A 470 25.11 -3.19 -11.62
C LYS A 470 24.89 -4.01 -12.87
N PHE A 471 25.95 -4.16 -13.65
CA PHE A 471 26.01 -5.09 -14.77
C PHE A 471 26.65 -6.40 -14.33
N PHE A 472 26.23 -7.49 -14.97
CA PHE A 472 26.74 -8.82 -14.71
C PHE A 472 27.16 -9.42 -16.04
N ASP A 473 28.38 -9.95 -16.11
CA ASP A 473 28.89 -10.65 -17.28
C ASP A 473 28.36 -12.09 -17.38
N ASP A 474 27.77 -12.59 -16.29
CA ASP A 474 27.36 -13.97 -16.09
C ASP A 474 25.94 -14.05 -15.52
N ALA A 475 25.10 -14.88 -16.14
CA ALA A 475 23.69 -15.02 -15.78
C ALA A 475 23.51 -15.68 -14.41
N SER A 476 24.34 -16.68 -14.10
CA SER A 476 24.36 -17.35 -12.80
C SER A 476 24.71 -16.37 -11.67
N ALA A 477 25.66 -15.46 -11.89
CA ALA A 477 26.05 -14.40 -10.96
C ALA A 477 24.93 -13.37 -10.74
N PHE A 478 24.24 -12.96 -11.82
CA PHE A 478 23.06 -12.10 -11.72
C PHE A 478 21.96 -12.75 -10.86
N ARG A 479 21.62 -14.01 -11.16
CA ARG A 479 20.61 -14.76 -10.42
C ARG A 479 20.94 -14.88 -8.94
N LYS A 480 22.17 -15.33 -8.61
CA LYS A 480 22.62 -15.48 -7.23
C LYS A 480 22.57 -14.16 -6.45
N ALA A 481 22.92 -13.04 -7.10
CA ALA A 481 22.82 -11.72 -6.47
C ALA A 481 21.37 -11.35 -6.12
N ILE A 482 20.42 -11.65 -7.01
CA ILE A 482 18.99 -11.42 -6.75
C ILE A 482 18.46 -12.34 -5.66
N GLU A 483 18.85 -13.62 -5.63
CA GLU A 483 18.45 -14.57 -4.58
C GLU A 483 18.93 -14.12 -3.19
N ILE A 484 20.17 -13.66 -3.07
CA ILE A 484 20.72 -13.10 -1.82
C ILE A 484 19.93 -11.85 -1.38
N LYS A 485 19.71 -10.88 -2.29
CA LYS A 485 18.92 -9.68 -1.97
C LYS A 485 17.49 -10.05 -1.56
N ASN A 486 16.91 -11.09 -2.17
CA ASN A 486 15.57 -11.55 -1.83
C ASN A 486 15.50 -12.25 -0.47
N GLN A 487 16.54 -12.98 -0.05
CA GLN A 487 16.56 -13.60 1.29
C GLN A 487 16.52 -12.53 2.39
N ASN A 488 17.16 -11.38 2.16
CA ASN A 488 17.19 -10.28 3.11
C ASN A 488 15.89 -9.47 3.12
N ASN A 489 15.31 -9.19 1.94
CA ASN A 489 14.22 -8.21 1.81
C ASN A 489 12.88 -8.80 1.35
N GLY A 490 12.85 -10.01 0.81
CA GLY A 490 11.65 -10.71 0.33
C GLY A 490 11.04 -10.16 -0.98
N LEU A 491 11.62 -9.11 -1.55
CA LEU A 491 11.04 -8.34 -2.67
C LEU A 491 11.85 -8.34 -3.95
N SER A 492 13.04 -8.93 -3.97
CA SER A 492 13.90 -8.93 -5.16
C SER A 492 13.39 -9.93 -6.19
N ARG A 493 13.33 -9.54 -7.46
CA ARG A 493 12.72 -10.33 -8.54
C ARG A 493 13.59 -10.28 -9.78
N MET A 494 13.53 -11.37 -10.55
CA MET A 494 13.97 -11.37 -11.96
C MET A 494 12.73 -11.25 -12.84
N VAL A 495 12.87 -10.49 -13.92
CA VAL A 495 11.77 -10.23 -14.87
C VAL A 495 12.25 -10.55 -16.29
N ALA A 496 11.34 -11.10 -17.09
CA ALA A 496 11.57 -11.35 -18.51
C ALA A 496 10.50 -10.62 -19.33
N THR A 497 10.94 -10.05 -20.44
CA THR A 497 10.10 -9.37 -21.44
C THR A 497 9.47 -10.39 -22.41
N TYR A 498 8.71 -9.91 -23.37
CA TYR A 498 7.99 -10.71 -24.35
C TYR A 498 8.86 -11.33 -25.46
N ASP A 499 10.18 -11.15 -25.38
CA ASP A 499 11.11 -11.59 -26.42
C ASP A 499 11.30 -13.12 -26.44
N TRP A 500 10.89 -13.82 -25.37
CA TRP A 500 10.86 -15.28 -25.31
C TRP A 500 9.50 -15.85 -25.73
N LYS A 501 9.54 -16.96 -26.47
CA LYS A 501 8.33 -17.67 -26.89
C LYS A 501 7.53 -18.14 -25.66
N TYR A 502 6.23 -17.86 -25.70
CA TYR A 502 5.32 -18.23 -24.63
C TYR A 502 3.89 -18.41 -25.14
N SER A 503 3.16 -19.38 -24.58
CA SER A 503 1.72 -19.55 -24.85
C SER A 503 0.99 -20.09 -23.63
N GLN A 504 0.05 -19.31 -23.08
CA GLN A 504 -0.79 -19.74 -21.94
C GLN A 504 -1.63 -20.99 -22.21
N GLY A 505 -1.96 -21.25 -23.49
CA GLY A 505 -2.91 -22.30 -23.88
C GLY A 505 -2.27 -23.55 -24.44
N SER A 506 -0.94 -23.62 -24.52
CA SER A 506 -0.24 -24.77 -25.11
C SER A 506 1.07 -25.03 -24.40
N ARG A 507 1.55 -26.28 -24.48
CA ARG A 507 2.90 -26.63 -24.04
C ARG A 507 3.91 -26.35 -25.14
N PRO A 508 5.19 -26.16 -24.78
CA PRO A 508 6.29 -26.18 -25.74
C PRO A 508 6.26 -27.45 -26.60
N LYS A 509 6.59 -27.31 -27.88
CA LYS A 509 6.66 -28.46 -28.82
C LYS A 509 7.95 -29.26 -28.71
N ASP A 510 8.89 -28.81 -27.88
CA ASP A 510 10.22 -29.38 -27.69
C ASP A 510 10.27 -30.47 -26.60
N GLY A 511 9.12 -30.86 -26.04
CA GLY A 511 9.01 -31.88 -24.99
C GLY A 511 9.16 -31.33 -23.56
N ASN A 512 9.48 -30.05 -23.39
CA ASN A 512 9.53 -29.43 -22.07
C ASN A 512 8.14 -29.35 -21.42
N LEU A 513 8.09 -29.52 -20.10
CA LEU A 513 6.84 -29.42 -19.33
C LEU A 513 6.29 -27.99 -19.27
N PHE A 514 7.18 -27.00 -19.32
CA PHE A 514 6.88 -25.57 -19.19
C PHE A 514 7.63 -24.79 -20.26
N TRP A 515 7.05 -23.67 -20.70
CA TRP A 515 7.82 -22.69 -21.47
C TRP A 515 8.97 -22.18 -20.61
N ASN A 516 10.15 -22.06 -21.21
CA ASN A 516 11.35 -21.60 -20.53
C ASN A 516 11.87 -20.28 -21.13
N VAL A 517 12.52 -19.51 -20.27
CA VAL A 517 13.35 -18.37 -20.59
C VAL A 517 14.79 -18.81 -20.44
N THR A 518 15.56 -18.61 -21.50
CA THR A 518 17.00 -18.90 -21.52
C THR A 518 17.75 -17.59 -21.67
N PHE A 519 18.67 -17.30 -20.74
CA PHE A 519 19.51 -16.11 -20.78
C PHE A 519 20.92 -16.51 -20.35
N GLY A 520 21.85 -16.61 -21.32
CA GLY A 520 23.15 -17.23 -21.08
C GLY A 520 23.03 -18.74 -20.84
N ASP A 521 23.68 -19.22 -19.78
CA ASP A 521 23.68 -20.60 -19.29
C ASP A 521 22.49 -20.93 -18.36
N GLU A 522 21.75 -19.92 -17.92
CA GLU A 522 20.58 -20.08 -17.05
C GLU A 522 19.30 -20.39 -17.84
N VAL A 523 18.53 -21.35 -17.33
CA VAL A 523 17.23 -21.75 -17.88
C VAL A 523 16.19 -21.70 -16.77
N MET A 524 15.12 -20.94 -17.00
CA MET A 524 14.08 -20.73 -16.00
C MET A 524 12.68 -20.90 -16.60
N PRO A 525 11.76 -21.61 -15.92
CA PRO A 525 10.39 -21.75 -16.40
C PRO A 525 9.60 -20.45 -16.22
N TRP A 526 8.63 -20.23 -17.11
CA TRP A 526 7.62 -19.19 -16.94
C TRP A 526 6.73 -19.47 -15.73
N ASN A 527 6.69 -18.52 -14.79
CA ASN A 527 6.21 -18.75 -13.44
C ASN A 527 4.72 -19.11 -13.32
N LEU A 528 3.86 -18.60 -14.20
CA LEU A 528 2.41 -18.83 -14.14
C LEU A 528 2.04 -20.30 -14.39
N GLU A 529 2.95 -21.10 -14.94
CA GLU A 529 2.68 -22.49 -15.27
C GLU A 529 3.02 -23.46 -14.12
N LEU A 530 3.87 -23.02 -13.20
CA LEU A 530 4.39 -23.82 -12.10
C LEU A 530 3.26 -24.28 -11.16
N PRO A 531 3.19 -25.58 -10.79
CA PRO A 531 2.17 -26.09 -9.87
C PRO A 531 2.12 -25.34 -8.54
N GLU A 532 3.29 -24.96 -8.03
CA GLU A 532 3.47 -24.21 -6.78
C GLU A 532 2.86 -22.81 -6.86
N VAL A 533 3.06 -22.13 -7.99
CA VAL A 533 2.49 -20.79 -8.25
C VAL A 533 0.98 -20.90 -8.43
N LYS A 534 0.49 -21.91 -9.17
CA LYS A 534 -0.94 -22.18 -9.31
C LYS A 534 -1.59 -22.54 -7.97
N ALA A 535 -0.89 -23.31 -7.13
CA ALA A 535 -1.33 -23.65 -5.77
C ALA A 535 -1.38 -22.39 -4.89
N ALA A 536 -0.33 -21.56 -4.93
CA ALA A 536 -0.28 -20.29 -4.21
C ALA A 536 -1.37 -19.31 -4.67
N GLN A 537 -1.70 -19.28 -5.97
CA GLN A 537 -2.77 -18.48 -6.55
C GLN A 537 -4.18 -19.00 -6.20
N LYS A 538 -4.36 -20.33 -6.04
CA LYS A 538 -5.63 -20.96 -5.63
C LYS A 538 -5.85 -20.88 -4.12
N SER A 539 -4.76 -20.97 -3.35
CA SER A 539 -4.75 -20.59 -1.95
C SER A 539 -5.16 -19.12 -1.89
N LYS A 540 -6.17 -18.76 -1.10
CA LYS A 540 -6.60 -17.36 -0.91
C LYS A 540 -5.52 -16.47 -0.22
N PHE A 541 -4.28 -16.96 -0.15
CA PHE A 541 -3.09 -16.33 0.42
C PHE A 541 -2.09 -16.00 -0.69
N LEU A 542 -1.96 -14.73 -1.04
CA LEU A 542 -0.85 -14.21 -1.84
C LEU A 542 0.39 -13.86 -1.00
N GLY A 543 0.50 -14.38 0.23
CA GLY A 543 1.56 -14.04 1.19
C GLY A 543 2.92 -14.68 0.92
N LYS A 544 2.96 -15.88 0.32
CA LYS A 544 4.23 -16.52 -0.09
C LYS A 544 4.45 -16.29 -1.59
N ARG A 545 5.20 -15.25 -1.93
CA ARG A 545 5.71 -15.04 -3.28
C ARG A 545 6.95 -15.92 -3.50
N LEU A 546 6.88 -16.86 -4.44
CA LEU A 546 8.01 -17.73 -4.78
C LEU A 546 9.23 -16.91 -5.23
N ILE A 547 10.40 -17.35 -4.78
CA ILE A 547 11.73 -16.73 -4.96
C ILE A 547 12.20 -16.80 -6.43
N VAL A 548 11.74 -17.80 -7.19
CA VAL A 548 12.30 -18.17 -8.51
C VAL A 548 11.19 -18.12 -9.56
N ALA A 549 10.87 -16.92 -10.03
CA ALA A 549 9.69 -16.72 -10.87
C ALA A 549 9.83 -15.50 -11.78
N LEU A 550 10.11 -15.72 -13.06
CA LEU A 550 10.07 -14.67 -14.08
C LEU A 550 8.63 -14.18 -14.22
N MET A 551 8.36 -12.97 -13.74
CA MET A 551 7.09 -12.30 -13.99
C MET A 551 7.08 -11.79 -15.43
N LYS A 552 5.99 -12.10 -16.14
CA LYS A 552 5.61 -11.45 -17.39
C LYS A 552 5.54 -9.94 -17.12
N SER A 553 6.56 -9.19 -17.53
CA SER A 553 6.53 -7.73 -17.48
C SER A 553 6.09 -7.22 -18.82
N GLU A 554 5.05 -6.39 -18.81
CA GLU A 554 4.73 -5.56 -19.95
C GLU A 554 5.86 -4.55 -20.15
N VAL A 555 6.39 -4.47 -21.38
CA VAL A 555 7.59 -3.69 -21.70
C VAL A 555 7.35 -2.21 -21.40
N THR A 556 7.75 -1.82 -20.20
CA THR A 556 8.28 -0.50 -19.84
C THR A 556 9.02 -0.70 -18.52
N LEU A 557 10.31 -1.11 -18.56
CA LEU A 557 11.21 -1.33 -17.40
C LEU A 557 10.46 -1.45 -16.05
N GLN A 558 9.64 -2.49 -15.92
CA GLN A 558 8.77 -2.67 -14.76
C GLN A 558 9.59 -3.33 -13.66
N SER A 559 10.42 -2.53 -12.98
CA SER A 559 11.06 -2.95 -11.73
C SER A 559 9.99 -3.06 -10.63
N LYS A 560 9.36 -4.24 -10.54
CA LYS A 560 8.57 -4.64 -9.37
C LYS A 560 9.52 -4.97 -8.21
N VAL A 561 9.74 -4.01 -7.32
CA VAL A 561 10.26 -4.24 -5.97
C VAL A 561 9.51 -3.28 -5.04
N SER A 562 8.83 -3.80 -4.01
CA SER A 562 8.07 -3.01 -3.04
C SER A 562 9.02 -2.23 -2.09
N ILE A 563 8.47 -1.28 -1.33
CA ILE A 563 9.13 -0.57 -0.22
C ILE A 563 9.20 -1.49 1.00
#